data_AF-A0A2D6MFV3-F1
#
_entry.id   AF-A0A2D6MFV3-F1
#
_cell.length_a   1.000
_cell.length_b   1.000
_cell.length_c   1.000
_cell.angle_alpha   90.00
_cell.angle_beta   90.00
_cell.angle_gamma   90.00
#
_symmetry.space_group_name_H-M   'P 1'
#
loop_
_entity.id
_entity.type
_entity.pdbx_description
1 polymer ?
#
loop_
_entity_poly.entity_id
_entity_poly.type
_entity_poly.pdbx_seq_one_letter_code
_entity_poly.pdbx_strand_id
1 'polypeptide(L)'
;MKKNDLKQLIKPLVKECIHEVLIEEGLLSNVVSEVAKGLQHNVVMETKTNTSPTLFNENLQMQRTTNNSRTQMKEHRQKLMDAIGNEAYKGVNLFEGTDPMSHPEPAKGQVDLGPAGDAGVDIGSLVGNASEIWKAMK
;
A
#
# COMPACT_ATOMS: atom_id res chain seq x y z
N MET A 1 -59.95 14.63 8.98
CA MET A 1 -59.30 13.31 8.84
C MET A 1 -58.22 13.17 9.90
N LYS A 2 -58.18 12.04 10.62
CA LYS A 2 -57.27 11.86 11.77
C LYS A 2 -55.87 11.56 11.24
N LYS A 3 -54.83 12.20 11.81
CA LYS A 3 -53.41 12.06 11.41
C LYS A 3 -52.92 10.60 11.38
N ASN A 4 -53.60 9.70 12.07
CA ASN A 4 -53.31 8.27 12.09
C ASN A 4 -53.68 7.57 10.77
N ASP A 5 -54.77 7.96 10.12
CA ASP A 5 -55.20 7.35 8.86
C ASP A 5 -54.23 7.73 7.73
N LEU A 6 -53.78 8.99 7.72
CA LEU A 6 -52.77 9.46 6.77
C LEU A 6 -51.42 8.74 6.95
N LYS A 7 -51.00 8.48 8.19
CA LYS A 7 -49.79 7.70 8.47
C LYS A 7 -49.93 6.23 8.05
N GLN A 8 -51.13 5.64 8.11
CA GLN A 8 -51.35 4.27 7.63
C GLN A 8 -51.23 4.17 6.10
N LEU A 9 -51.63 5.20 5.37
CA LEU A 9 -51.50 5.26 3.91
C LEU A 9 -50.07 5.58 3.43
N ILE A 10 -49.34 6.46 4.13
CA ILE A 10 -47.99 6.88 3.70
C ILE A 10 -46.90 5.86 4.09
N LYS A 11 -47.06 5.13 5.20
CA LYS A 11 -46.09 4.12 5.66
C LYS A 11 -45.71 3.06 4.60
N PRO A 12 -46.66 2.42 3.89
CA PRO A 12 -46.29 1.42 2.86
C PRO A 12 -45.54 2.05 1.69
N LEU A 13 -45.96 3.23 1.23
CA LEU A 13 -45.27 3.99 0.18
C LEU A 13 -43.82 4.33 0.57
N VAL A 14 -43.60 4.84 1.79
CA VAL A 14 -42.25 5.13 2.28
C VAL A 14 -41.43 3.85 2.44
N LYS A 15 -42.06 2.72 2.82
CA LYS A 15 -41.38 1.43 2.95
C LYS A 15 -40.92 0.90 1.60
N GLU A 16 -41.72 1.04 0.54
CA GLU A 16 -41.34 0.66 -0.82
C GLU A 16 -40.24 1.56 -1.37
N CYS A 17 -40.38 2.89 -1.25
CA CYS A 17 -39.33 3.82 -1.70
C CYS A 17 -37.99 3.59 -0.98
N ILE A 18 -38.00 3.29 0.32
CA ILE A 18 -36.76 2.96 1.05
C ILE A 18 -36.20 1.61 0.57
N HIS A 19 -37.04 0.63 0.25
CA HIS A 19 -36.57 -0.66 -0.26
C HIS A 19 -35.89 -0.51 -1.62
N GLU A 20 -36.49 0.26 -2.54
CA GLU A 20 -35.96 0.54 -3.87
C GLU A 20 -34.61 1.28 -3.79
N VAL A 21 -34.56 2.37 -3.02
CA VAL A 21 -33.34 3.19 -2.86
C VAL A 21 -32.22 2.44 -2.14
N LEU A 22 -32.55 1.60 -1.14
CA LEU A 22 -31.51 0.88 -0.38
C LEU A 22 -31.00 -0.38 -1.09
N ILE A 23 -31.87 -1.10 -1.81
CA ILE A 23 -31.57 -2.42 -2.36
C ILE A 23 -31.36 -2.37 -3.89
N GLU A 24 -32.19 -1.65 -4.64
CA GLU A 24 -32.08 -1.60 -6.11
C GLU A 24 -31.07 -0.56 -6.58
N GLU A 25 -31.08 0.65 -6.01
CA GLU A 25 -30.05 1.67 -6.29
C GLU A 25 -28.70 1.35 -5.62
N GLY A 26 -28.65 0.33 -4.76
CA GLY A 26 -27.41 -0.24 -4.24
C GLY A 26 -26.60 0.68 -3.33
N LEU A 27 -27.17 1.77 -2.83
CA LEU A 27 -26.48 2.73 -1.96
C LEU A 27 -25.93 2.05 -0.70
N LEU A 28 -26.72 1.17 -0.08
CA LEU A 28 -26.27 0.45 1.12
C LEU A 28 -25.16 -0.55 0.77
N SER A 29 -25.24 -1.20 -0.39
CA SER A 29 -24.21 -2.13 -0.89
C SER A 29 -22.88 -1.41 -1.15
N ASN A 30 -22.94 -0.21 -1.74
CA ASN A 30 -21.76 0.61 -2.00
C ASN A 30 -21.07 1.02 -0.70
N VAL A 31 -21.83 1.54 0.27
CA VAL A 31 -21.30 1.94 1.59
C VAL A 31 -20.71 0.74 2.34
N VAL A 32 -21.41 -0.40 2.37
CA VAL A 32 -20.90 -1.63 3.01
C VAL A 32 -19.65 -2.14 2.28
N SER A 33 -19.59 -2.06 0.95
CA SER A 33 -18.41 -2.47 0.17
C SER A 33 -17.21 -1.56 0.42
N GLU A 34 -17.42 -0.26 0.62
CA GLU A 34 -16.37 0.70 0.91
C GLU A 34 -15.86 0.56 2.35
N VAL A 35 -16.77 0.34 3.30
CA VAL A 35 -16.43 0.00 4.69
C VAL A 35 -15.71 -1.35 4.77
N ALA A 36 -16.15 -2.36 4.02
CA ALA A 36 -15.47 -3.65 3.94
C ALA A 36 -14.08 -3.51 3.33
N LYS A 37 -13.91 -2.77 2.23
CA LYS A 37 -12.59 -2.47 1.63
C LYS A 37 -11.69 -1.67 2.58
N GLY A 38 -12.26 -0.75 3.36
CA GLY A 38 -11.55 0.02 4.38
C GLY A 38 -11.13 -0.83 5.59
N LEU A 39 -11.95 -1.78 6.00
CA LEU A 39 -11.63 -2.75 7.06
C LEU A 39 -10.66 -3.85 6.58
N GLN A 40 -10.67 -4.17 5.29
CA GLN A 40 -9.78 -5.15 4.65
C GLN A 40 -8.39 -4.59 4.32
N HIS A 41 -8.10 -3.33 4.68
CA HIS A 41 -6.77 -2.76 4.51
C HIS A 41 -5.79 -3.37 5.53
N ASN A 42 -5.19 -4.50 5.13
CA ASN A 42 -3.85 -5.02 5.44
C ASN A 42 -3.78 -6.56 5.52
N VAL A 43 -4.35 -7.27 4.55
CA VAL A 43 -3.91 -8.65 4.28
C VAL A 43 -3.41 -8.71 2.85
N VAL A 44 -2.13 -8.38 2.68
CA VAL A 44 -1.34 -8.81 1.52
C VAL A 44 -1.25 -10.33 1.64
N MET A 45 -2.10 -11.05 0.91
CA MET A 45 -2.03 -12.49 0.80
C MET A 45 -1.22 -12.83 -0.45
N GLU A 46 -0.11 -13.56 -0.29
CA GLU A 46 0.67 -14.04 -1.42
C GLU A 46 -0.14 -15.08 -2.20
N THR A 47 -0.48 -14.77 -3.47
CA THR A 47 -0.99 -15.77 -4.40
C THR A 47 0.14 -16.76 -4.71
N LYS A 48 0.08 -17.95 -4.11
CA LYS A 48 1.03 -19.04 -4.37
C LYS A 48 0.99 -19.42 -5.85
N THR A 49 1.91 -18.87 -6.65
CA THR A 49 2.22 -19.39 -7.98
C THR A 49 2.92 -20.74 -7.80
N ASN A 50 2.31 -21.81 -8.29
CA ASN A 50 2.95 -23.12 -8.37
C ASN A 50 4.14 -23.05 -9.34
N THR A 51 5.34 -22.85 -8.82
CA THR A 51 6.59 -23.01 -9.59
C THR A 51 7.17 -24.40 -9.36
N SER A 52 7.32 -25.14 -10.45
CA SER A 52 8.00 -26.43 -10.58
C SER A 52 9.52 -26.27 -10.40
N PRO A 53 10.28 -27.36 -10.15
CA PRO A 53 11.67 -27.26 -9.73
C PRO A 53 12.60 -27.02 -10.92
N THR A 54 12.86 -25.75 -11.24
CA THR A 54 14.02 -25.33 -12.06
C THR A 54 14.95 -24.42 -11.24
N LEU A 55 15.28 -24.89 -10.04
CA LEU A 55 15.91 -24.10 -8.97
C LEU A 55 17.37 -23.67 -9.23
N PHE A 56 18.03 -24.11 -10.31
CA PHE A 56 19.45 -23.78 -10.54
C PHE A 56 19.69 -22.60 -11.51
N ASN A 57 18.70 -22.22 -12.33
CA ASN A 57 18.85 -21.13 -13.31
C ASN A 57 18.05 -19.87 -12.92
N GLU A 58 17.03 -20.03 -12.09
CA GLU A 58 16.16 -18.93 -11.64
C GLU A 58 16.89 -17.93 -10.75
N ASN A 59 17.80 -18.39 -9.87
CA ASN A 59 18.55 -17.50 -8.97
C ASN A 59 19.49 -16.55 -9.75
N LEU A 60 20.15 -17.04 -10.80
CA LEU A 60 21.03 -16.22 -11.66
C LEU A 60 20.23 -15.20 -12.50
N GLN A 61 19.05 -15.59 -12.98
CA GLN A 61 18.16 -14.68 -13.72
C GLN A 61 17.55 -13.62 -12.80
N MET A 62 17.14 -14.01 -11.59
CA MET A 62 16.64 -13.09 -10.56
C MET A 62 17.71 -12.08 -10.12
N GLN A 63 18.97 -12.53 -9.99
CA GLN A 63 20.08 -11.63 -9.67
C GLN A 63 20.39 -10.66 -10.83
N ARG A 64 20.20 -11.06 -12.09
CA ARG A 64 20.35 -10.15 -13.25
C ARG A 64 19.21 -9.14 -13.34
N THR A 65 17.96 -9.55 -13.14
CA THR A 65 16.80 -8.65 -13.20
C THR A 65 16.81 -7.64 -12.05
N THR A 66 17.19 -8.04 -10.85
CA THR A 66 17.36 -7.14 -9.70
C THR A 66 18.47 -6.12 -9.91
N ASN A 67 19.62 -6.54 -10.47
CA ASN A 67 20.71 -5.62 -10.79
C ASN A 67 20.32 -4.61 -11.88
N ASN A 68 19.65 -5.06 -12.95
CA ASN A 68 19.18 -4.18 -14.02
C ASN A 68 18.09 -3.20 -13.54
N SER A 69 17.19 -3.65 -12.68
CA SER A 69 16.20 -2.77 -12.03
C SER A 69 16.90 -1.69 -11.19
N ARG A 70 17.92 -2.07 -10.41
CA ARG A 70 18.69 -1.14 -9.57
C ARG A 70 19.47 -0.12 -10.40
N THR A 71 20.02 -0.49 -11.56
CA THR A 71 20.70 0.48 -12.45
C THR A 71 19.71 1.45 -13.08
N GLN A 72 18.57 0.97 -13.59
CA GLN A 72 17.53 1.84 -14.16
C GLN A 72 16.97 2.83 -13.14
N MET A 73 16.73 2.39 -11.90
CA MET A 73 16.29 3.30 -10.83
C MET A 73 17.35 4.35 -10.48
N LYS A 74 18.64 3.99 -10.49
CA LYS A 74 19.74 4.95 -10.25
C LYS A 74 19.82 5.99 -11.37
N GLU A 75 19.74 5.57 -12.62
CA GLU A 75 19.72 6.49 -13.76
C GLU A 75 18.50 7.42 -13.72
N HIS A 76 17.32 6.88 -13.41
CA HIS A 76 16.12 7.69 -13.28
C HIS A 76 16.24 8.72 -12.15
N ARG A 77 16.75 8.31 -10.98
CA ARG A 77 17.05 9.22 -9.87
C ARG A 77 18.01 10.32 -10.30
N GLN A 78 19.09 9.97 -11.01
CA GLN A 78 20.06 10.95 -11.49
C GLN A 78 19.44 11.96 -12.45
N LYS A 79 18.60 11.53 -13.40
CA LYS A 79 17.88 12.43 -14.34
C LYS A 79 16.94 13.39 -13.62
N LEU A 80 16.23 12.92 -12.59
CA LEU A 80 15.37 13.79 -11.78
C LEU A 80 16.18 14.83 -11.01
N MET A 81 17.31 14.43 -10.43
CA MET A 81 18.20 15.36 -9.72
C MET A 81 18.79 16.42 -10.66
N ASP A 82 19.19 16.02 -11.87
CA ASP A 82 19.74 16.92 -12.89
C ASP A 82 18.68 17.93 -13.39
N ALA A 83 17.45 17.48 -13.62
CA ALA A 83 16.33 18.36 -13.99
C ALA A 83 15.96 19.35 -12.89
N ILE A 84 16.00 18.93 -11.62
CA ILE A 84 15.74 19.81 -10.46
C ILE A 84 16.86 20.85 -10.29
N GLY A 85 18.12 20.46 -10.51
CA GLY A 85 19.28 21.33 -10.27
C GLY A 85 19.54 22.39 -11.35
N ASN A 86 19.32 22.06 -12.64
CA ASN A 86 19.70 22.94 -13.75
C ASN A 86 18.60 23.92 -14.18
N GLU A 87 17.33 23.52 -14.17
CA GLU A 87 16.24 24.38 -14.68
C GLU A 87 15.51 25.19 -13.58
N ALA A 88 15.64 24.78 -12.32
CA ALA A 88 15.01 25.50 -11.24
C ALA A 88 15.75 26.85 -11.01
N TYR A 89 14.98 27.93 -10.86
CA TYR A 89 15.49 29.26 -10.47
C TYR A 89 16.52 29.91 -11.41
N LYS A 90 16.22 29.98 -12.71
CA LYS A 90 17.03 30.74 -13.70
C LYS A 90 18.49 30.27 -13.79
N GLY A 91 18.73 28.96 -13.63
CA GLY A 91 20.08 28.37 -13.69
C GLY A 91 20.89 28.53 -12.41
N VAL A 92 20.24 28.82 -11.28
CA VAL A 92 20.87 28.86 -9.95
C VAL A 92 20.60 27.55 -9.23
N ASN A 93 21.64 26.76 -8.98
CA ASN A 93 21.55 25.52 -8.22
C ASN A 93 21.28 25.82 -6.74
N LEU A 94 20.02 25.70 -6.30
CA LEU A 94 19.64 25.93 -4.90
C LEU A 94 20.19 24.90 -3.90
N PHE A 95 20.74 23.79 -4.38
CA PHE A 95 21.27 22.71 -3.56
C PHE A 95 22.81 22.68 -3.57
N GLU A 96 23.46 23.69 -4.14
CA GLU A 96 24.91 23.83 -4.06
C GLU A 96 25.32 24.00 -2.59
N GLY A 97 26.22 23.13 -2.11
CA GLY A 97 26.66 23.12 -0.71
C GLY A 97 25.69 22.48 0.29
N THR A 98 24.63 21.80 -0.17
CA THR A 98 23.80 20.99 0.73
C THR A 98 24.35 19.56 0.83
N ASP A 99 24.63 19.12 2.06
CA ASP A 99 24.96 17.73 2.34
C ASP A 99 23.68 16.95 2.73
N PRO A 100 23.54 15.68 2.29
CA PRO A 100 22.44 14.84 2.71
C PRO A 100 22.46 14.67 4.23
N MET A 101 21.30 14.85 4.86
CA MET A 101 21.16 14.72 6.31
C MET A 101 21.51 13.29 6.75
N SER A 102 22.53 13.17 7.61
CA SER A 102 23.06 11.86 8.08
C SER A 102 22.07 11.07 8.94
N HIS A 103 21.10 11.75 9.56
CA HIS A 103 20.17 11.13 10.49
C HIS A 103 18.79 11.75 10.29
N PRO A 104 17.87 11.09 9.56
CA PRO A 104 16.48 11.49 9.56
C PRO A 104 15.90 11.19 10.94
N GLU A 105 15.76 12.21 11.79
CA GLU A 105 14.98 12.08 13.02
C GLU A 105 13.53 11.74 12.61
N PRO A 106 12.99 10.58 12.98
CA PRO A 106 11.63 10.23 12.62
C PRO A 106 10.68 11.23 13.28
N ALA A 107 9.80 11.86 12.48
CA ALA A 107 8.74 12.68 13.02
C ALA A 107 7.88 11.84 13.98
N LYS A 108 7.36 12.44 15.07
CA LYS A 108 6.53 11.72 16.04
C LYS A 108 5.40 10.95 15.33
N GLY A 109 5.42 9.62 15.46
CA GLY A 109 4.46 8.72 14.83
C GLY A 109 4.92 8.06 13.53
N GLN A 110 6.13 8.37 13.05
CA GLN A 110 6.73 7.74 11.88
C GLN A 110 7.64 6.59 12.30
N VAL A 111 7.60 5.48 11.55
CA VAL A 111 8.45 4.32 11.78
C VAL A 111 9.88 4.68 11.40
N ASP A 112 10.83 4.43 12.30
CA ASP A 112 12.25 4.56 12.01
C ASP A 112 12.65 3.49 10.99
N LEU A 113 13.01 3.94 9.78
CA LEU A 113 13.42 3.07 8.67
C LEU A 113 14.93 2.82 8.65
N GLY A 114 15.65 3.31 9.67
CA GLY A 114 17.10 3.24 9.74
C GLY A 114 17.80 4.19 8.75
N PRO A 115 19.14 4.21 8.78
CA PRO A 115 19.94 5.06 7.89
C PRO A 115 19.71 4.75 6.41
N ALA A 116 19.84 5.75 5.54
CA ALA A 116 19.65 5.60 4.09
C ALA A 116 20.61 4.61 3.39
N GLY A 117 21.69 4.21 4.08
CA GLY A 117 22.66 3.21 3.62
C GLY A 117 22.53 1.84 4.30
N ASP A 118 21.53 1.66 5.16
CA ASP A 118 21.31 0.38 5.83
C ASP A 118 20.93 -0.71 4.82
N ALA A 119 21.54 -1.89 4.96
CA ALA A 119 21.17 -3.08 4.18
C ALA A 119 19.81 -3.64 4.59
N GLY A 120 19.27 -3.16 5.72
CA GLY A 120 18.00 -3.58 6.30
C GLY A 120 18.14 -4.83 7.16
N VAL A 121 17.02 -5.31 7.68
CA VAL A 121 16.96 -6.52 8.51
C VAL A 121 16.66 -7.73 7.64
N ASP A 122 17.50 -8.77 7.72
CA ASP A 122 17.26 -10.05 7.04
C ASP A 122 16.13 -10.83 7.74
N ILE A 123 14.99 -10.92 7.06
CA ILE A 123 13.80 -11.66 7.53
C ILE A 123 13.74 -13.10 7.00
N GLY A 124 14.78 -13.59 6.31
CA GLY A 124 14.80 -14.95 5.76
C GLY A 124 14.66 -16.04 6.84
N SER A 125 15.20 -15.79 8.02
CA SER A 125 15.07 -16.68 9.19
C SER A 125 13.66 -16.73 9.77
N LEU A 126 12.89 -15.64 9.65
CA LEU A 126 11.53 -15.54 10.15
C LEU A 126 10.56 -16.35 9.29
N VAL A 127 10.68 -16.31 7.96
CA VAL A 127 9.72 -16.99 7.07
C VAL A 127 9.86 -18.53 7.14
N GLY A 128 11.08 -19.05 7.34
CA GLY A 128 11.33 -20.49 7.50
C GLY A 128 10.98 -21.03 8.89
N ASN A 129 11.36 -20.32 9.94
CA ASN A 129 11.21 -20.80 11.32
C ASN A 129 9.96 -20.27 12.03
N ALA A 130 9.19 -19.34 11.43
CA ALA A 130 7.96 -18.82 12.03
C ALA A 130 7.04 -19.95 12.47
N SER A 131 6.87 -21.00 11.65
CA SER A 131 5.99 -22.12 11.98
C SER A 131 6.40 -22.89 13.25
N GLU A 132 7.69 -22.93 13.59
CA GLU A 132 8.20 -23.54 14.82
C GLU A 132 8.07 -22.59 16.01
N ILE A 133 8.30 -21.29 15.80
CA ILE A 133 8.12 -20.25 16.82
C ILE A 133 6.64 -20.17 17.24
N TRP A 134 5.71 -20.17 16.28
CA TRP A 134 4.27 -20.19 16.55
C TRP A 134 3.81 -21.49 17.24
N LYS A 135 4.47 -22.62 16.96
CA LYS A 135 4.23 -23.89 17.67
C LYS A 135 4.79 -23.89 19.09
N ALA A 136 5.94 -23.25 19.32
CA ALA A 136 6.56 -23.12 20.63
C ALA A 136 5.85 -22.10 21.54
N MET A 137 5.07 -21.18 20.95
CA MET A 137 4.27 -20.19 21.68
C MET A 137 2.88 -20.71 22.11
N LYS A 138 2.55 -21.95 21.76
CA LYS A 138 1.30 -22.63 22.18
C LYS A 138 1.55 -23.51 23.39
#